data_AF-A0A8H4LYC0-F1
#
_entry.id   AF-A0A8H4LYC0-F1
#
_cell.length_a   1.000
_cell.length_b   1.000
_cell.length_c   1.000
_cell.angle_alpha   90.00
_cell.angle_beta   90.00
_cell.angle_gamma   90.00
#
_symmetry.space_group_name_H-M   'P 1'
#
loop_
_entity.id
_entity.type
_entity.pdbx_description
1 polymer ?
#
loop_
_entity_poly.entity_id
_entity_poly.type
_entity_poly.pdbx_seq_one_letter_code
_entity_poly.pdbx_strand_id
1 'polypeptide(L)'
;MEPMAVEPVAKEQPPGPTLTFWGPDPVPLPPRFARIKRALMAGHEAELEASWARLVEALRAEVEHIEGLGAHLIPSVEFADLDDAAQTARFGRDLRRYGVGVVRKVVPRADADAAVADTVRYLRRRPGPAPAADPAAPGPGPGPPGLRAPRQDPTCYDCFWTPAQVRCRAHPRVLRAQRFMMGLWDADAAADRLATRLPISYADRIRVEGPGFGPAAAAAATPATDAAPEQRDRLLARQSADDWITALQSSAGIIAQVDNGSLERWEPDGYGRGGTYDRVFHGRWEQYDPWQCASRVGASIDLYNGYGSCSILRMFQGLLALSTTEPGMLRLLPSPRLATAYYLLRPFFAPRRPAPALRSGPDWDAYLAPENWGLRRDPDTIVHGAVPGHAQRVTERWHPHLRLRSSLVTLPTLQPGDYILWHPDLPYHFSSNPRRRRDHDAVSMLVYVPAAPLTQTNALYLARQRKAFRRGLPGPDFDSCGRGTLAEDPDLRPGEPDMDAVGGAPALRAMGLAPWEEHEAGPDPRLQAEAHVVRMANLILFPE
;
A
#
# COMPACT_ATOMS: atom_id res chain seq x y z
N MET A 1 -43.64 -54.34 24.70
CA MET A 1 -42.45 -53.47 24.63
C MET A 1 -41.72 -53.83 23.35
N GLU A 2 -42.12 -53.19 22.26
CA GLU A 2 -41.41 -53.25 20.97
C GLU A 2 -40.56 -51.98 20.85
N PRO A 3 -39.35 -52.06 20.28
CA PRO A 3 -38.42 -50.93 20.21
C PRO A 3 -38.85 -49.92 19.14
N MET A 4 -38.84 -48.63 19.52
CA MET A 4 -39.05 -47.50 18.62
C MET A 4 -37.95 -47.43 17.55
N ALA A 5 -38.36 -47.42 16.28
CA ALA A 5 -37.49 -47.11 15.15
C ALA A 5 -37.11 -45.61 15.17
N VAL A 6 -35.81 -45.34 15.09
CA VAL A 6 -35.24 -43.99 14.97
C VAL A 6 -35.25 -43.61 13.48
N GLU A 7 -35.94 -42.53 13.12
CA GLU A 7 -35.90 -41.97 11.77
C GLU A 7 -34.51 -41.38 11.45
N PRO A 8 -34.00 -41.56 10.22
CA PRO A 8 -32.70 -41.02 9.83
C PRO A 8 -32.76 -39.49 9.65
N VAL A 9 -31.82 -38.81 10.31
CA VAL A 9 -31.55 -37.37 10.22
C VAL A 9 -31.35 -36.93 8.76
N ALA A 10 -32.00 -35.83 8.38
CA ALA A 10 -31.93 -35.23 7.06
C ALA A 10 -30.48 -34.95 6.63
N LYS A 11 -30.15 -35.33 5.39
CA LYS A 11 -28.85 -35.05 4.74
C LYS A 11 -28.55 -33.56 4.78
N GLU A 12 -27.36 -33.22 5.29
CA GLU A 12 -26.76 -31.89 5.20
C GLU A 12 -26.84 -31.36 3.76
N GLN A 13 -27.38 -30.16 3.62
CA GLN A 13 -27.27 -29.40 2.38
C GLN A 13 -25.78 -29.17 2.06
N PRO A 14 -25.36 -29.27 0.79
CA PRO A 14 -23.99 -28.98 0.43
C PRO A 14 -23.64 -27.54 0.87
N PRO A 15 -22.43 -27.30 1.39
CA PRO A 15 -22.02 -25.95 1.77
C PRO A 15 -22.18 -25.04 0.55
N GLY A 16 -22.92 -23.94 0.74
CA GLY A 16 -23.07 -22.91 -0.28
C GLY A 16 -21.69 -22.41 -0.79
N PRO A 17 -21.63 -21.79 -1.96
CA PRO A 17 -20.36 -21.39 -2.56
C PRO A 17 -19.55 -20.53 -1.58
N THR A 18 -18.34 -20.98 -1.26
CA THR A 18 -17.41 -20.24 -0.39
C THR A 18 -17.14 -18.87 -1.01
N LEU A 19 -17.65 -17.81 -0.38
CA LEU A 19 -17.38 -16.43 -0.77
C LEU A 19 -15.89 -16.16 -0.57
N THR A 20 -15.16 -16.01 -1.68
CA THR A 20 -13.74 -15.65 -1.64
C THR A 20 -13.59 -14.14 -1.76
N PHE A 21 -12.66 -13.53 -1.02
CA PHE A 21 -12.32 -12.10 -1.16
C PHE A 21 -11.93 -11.72 -2.59
N TRP A 22 -11.36 -12.66 -3.33
CA TRP A 22 -10.94 -12.52 -4.72
C TRP A 22 -12.06 -12.80 -5.73
N GLY A 23 -13.26 -13.13 -5.25
CA GLY A 23 -14.43 -13.38 -6.09
C GLY A 23 -14.85 -12.15 -6.91
N PRO A 24 -15.69 -12.39 -7.94
CA PRO A 24 -16.17 -11.32 -8.81
C PRO A 24 -17.26 -10.47 -8.17
N ASP A 25 -17.88 -10.96 -7.09
CA ASP A 25 -19.03 -10.35 -6.41
C ASP A 25 -18.63 -9.78 -5.04
N PRO A 26 -19.26 -8.66 -4.60
CA PRO A 26 -18.95 -8.07 -3.31
C PRO A 26 -19.42 -8.97 -2.17
N VAL A 27 -18.68 -8.94 -1.05
CA VAL A 27 -18.95 -9.79 0.12
C VAL A 27 -19.99 -9.11 1.03
N PRO A 28 -21.13 -9.77 1.33
CA PRO A 28 -22.04 -9.30 2.37
C PRO A 28 -21.38 -9.41 3.75
N LEU A 29 -21.46 -8.35 4.55
CA LEU A 29 -20.87 -8.30 5.88
C LEU A 29 -21.93 -8.54 6.98
N PRO A 30 -21.54 -8.69 8.26
CA PRO A 30 -22.50 -8.79 9.35
C PRO A 30 -23.46 -7.59 9.42
N PRO A 31 -24.69 -7.77 9.95
CA PRO A 31 -25.72 -6.72 10.02
C PRO A 31 -25.29 -5.40 10.66
N ARG A 32 -24.24 -5.41 11.49
CA ARG A 32 -23.67 -4.19 12.08
C ARG A 32 -23.21 -3.17 11.02
N PHE A 33 -22.77 -3.59 9.84
CA PHE A 33 -22.31 -2.68 8.80
C PHE A 33 -23.45 -1.91 8.12
N ALA A 34 -24.65 -2.48 8.05
CA ALA A 34 -25.84 -1.72 7.67
C ALA A 34 -26.15 -0.63 8.72
N ARG A 35 -26.03 -0.94 10.01
CA ARG A 35 -26.23 0.04 11.10
C ARG A 35 -25.19 1.15 11.06
N ILE A 36 -23.92 0.82 10.83
CA ILE A 36 -22.83 1.80 10.69
C ILE A 36 -23.12 2.73 9.51
N LYS A 37 -23.52 2.18 8.36
CA LYS A 37 -23.91 3.01 7.21
C LYS A 37 -25.07 3.95 7.54
N ARG A 38 -26.14 3.46 8.19
CA ARG A 38 -27.24 4.33 8.63
C ARG A 38 -26.77 5.44 9.58
N ALA A 39 -25.89 5.11 10.53
CA ALA A 39 -25.37 6.09 11.48
C ALA A 39 -24.53 7.19 10.80
N LEU A 40 -23.68 6.83 9.85
CA LEU A 40 -22.88 7.79 9.08
C LEU A 40 -23.71 8.72 8.20
N MET A 41 -24.87 8.27 7.73
CA MET A 41 -25.77 9.06 6.88
C MET A 41 -26.73 9.96 7.66
N ALA A 42 -27.00 9.63 8.92
CA ALA A 42 -28.11 10.19 9.67
C ALA A 42 -28.02 11.73 9.76
N GLY A 43 -29.05 12.42 9.27
CA GLY A 43 -29.10 13.89 9.27
C GLY A 43 -28.30 14.56 8.17
N HIS A 44 -27.72 13.80 7.25
CA HIS A 44 -26.91 14.28 6.12
C HIS A 44 -27.35 13.69 4.78
N GLU A 45 -28.53 13.08 4.70
CA GLU A 45 -28.98 12.36 3.52
C GLU A 45 -29.10 13.26 2.29
N ALA A 46 -29.64 14.47 2.46
CA ALA A 46 -29.80 15.44 1.36
C ALA A 46 -28.44 15.94 0.86
N GLU A 47 -27.52 16.23 1.78
CA GLU A 47 -26.16 16.67 1.48
C GLU A 47 -25.37 15.57 0.77
N LEU A 48 -25.50 14.32 1.23
CA LEU A 48 -24.90 13.16 0.60
C LEU A 48 -25.40 12.97 -0.83
N GLU A 49 -26.71 12.97 -1.03
CA GLU A 49 -27.34 12.82 -2.34
C GLU A 49 -26.88 13.92 -3.32
N ALA A 50 -26.87 15.18 -2.86
CA ALA A 50 -26.36 16.30 -3.66
C ALA A 50 -24.85 16.18 -3.94
N SER A 51 -24.06 15.69 -2.98
CA SER A 51 -22.60 15.60 -3.10
C SER A 51 -22.15 14.55 -4.11
N TRP A 52 -22.92 13.47 -4.28
CA TRP A 52 -22.59 12.40 -5.21
C TRP A 52 -22.59 12.88 -6.66
N ALA A 53 -23.58 13.68 -7.05
CA ALA A 53 -23.64 14.24 -8.39
C ALA A 53 -22.42 15.13 -8.68
N ARG A 54 -22.05 16.01 -7.74
CA ARG A 54 -20.85 16.86 -7.85
C ARG A 54 -19.57 16.01 -7.93
N LEU A 55 -19.49 14.93 -7.15
CA LEU A 55 -18.33 14.04 -7.13
C LEU A 55 -18.17 13.27 -8.44
N VAL A 56 -19.25 12.72 -8.99
CA VAL A 56 -19.21 11.98 -10.27
C VAL A 56 -18.81 12.89 -11.43
N GLU A 57 -19.32 14.12 -11.47
CA GLU A 57 -18.91 15.13 -12.46
C GLU A 57 -17.41 15.46 -12.32
N ALA A 58 -16.96 15.73 -11.10
CA ALA A 58 -15.56 16.03 -10.81
C ALA A 58 -14.62 14.86 -11.16
N LEU A 59 -15.04 13.62 -10.90
CA LEU A 59 -14.28 12.42 -11.27
C LEU A 59 -14.16 12.25 -12.79
N ARG A 60 -15.20 12.57 -13.56
CA ARG A 60 -15.13 12.51 -15.03
C ARG A 60 -14.04 13.43 -15.54
N ALA A 61 -14.06 14.70 -15.12
CA ALA A 61 -13.05 15.69 -15.47
C ALA A 61 -11.65 15.28 -14.97
N GLU A 62 -11.55 14.71 -13.77
CA GLU A 62 -10.29 14.22 -13.23
C GLU A 62 -9.72 13.06 -14.05
N VAL A 63 -10.54 12.11 -14.47
CA VAL A 63 -10.10 10.99 -15.31
C VAL A 63 -9.60 11.50 -16.66
N GLU A 64 -10.29 12.45 -17.28
CA GLU A 64 -9.86 13.06 -18.54
C GLU A 64 -8.52 13.80 -18.39
N HIS A 65 -8.33 14.55 -17.29
CA HIS A 65 -7.06 15.19 -16.95
C HIS A 65 -5.93 14.17 -16.76
N ILE A 66 -6.22 13.07 -16.08
CA ILE A 66 -5.26 12.00 -15.83
C ILE A 66 -4.87 11.28 -17.11
N GLU A 67 -5.85 10.93 -17.94
CA GLU A 67 -5.63 10.24 -19.20
C GLU A 67 -4.84 11.10 -20.20
N GLY A 68 -5.10 12.42 -20.22
CA GLY A 68 -4.39 13.36 -21.08
C GLY A 68 -2.92 13.58 -20.73
N LEU A 69 -2.55 13.47 -19.45
CA LEU A 69 -1.18 13.77 -18.98
C LEU A 69 -0.37 12.53 -18.59
N GLY A 70 -1.02 11.45 -18.14
CA GLY A 70 -0.37 10.19 -17.79
C GLY A 70 0.82 10.37 -16.82
N ALA A 71 1.97 9.82 -17.19
CA ALA A 71 3.17 9.81 -16.34
C ALA A 71 3.72 11.21 -16.01
N HIS A 72 3.37 12.25 -16.77
CA HIS A 72 3.77 13.63 -16.49
C HIS A 72 3.18 14.19 -15.20
N LEU A 73 2.15 13.54 -14.66
CA LEU A 73 1.54 13.90 -13.38
C LEU A 73 2.39 13.56 -12.16
N ILE A 74 3.42 12.70 -12.32
CA ILE A 74 4.20 12.21 -11.19
C ILE A 74 5.42 13.13 -11.00
N PRO A 75 5.40 14.05 -10.02
CA PRO A 75 6.53 14.94 -9.78
C PRO A 75 7.75 14.14 -9.32
N SER A 76 8.92 14.67 -9.66
CA SER A 76 10.19 14.21 -9.11
C SER A 76 11.08 15.35 -8.68
N VAL A 77 11.91 15.09 -7.67
CA VAL A 77 12.91 16.00 -7.13
C VAL A 77 14.21 15.22 -6.92
N GLU A 78 15.36 15.83 -7.22
CA GLU A 78 16.65 15.21 -6.94
C GLU A 78 16.95 15.29 -5.44
N PHE A 79 17.55 14.25 -4.87
CA PHE A 79 17.94 14.26 -3.46
C PHE A 79 18.88 15.44 -3.11
N ALA A 80 19.70 15.88 -4.06
CA ALA A 80 20.59 17.03 -3.90
C ALA A 80 19.83 18.37 -3.75
N ASP A 81 18.59 18.44 -4.25
CA ASP A 81 17.78 19.67 -4.28
C ASP A 81 16.83 19.78 -3.08
N LEU A 82 16.94 18.89 -2.09
CA LEU A 82 16.04 18.90 -0.91
C LEU A 82 16.22 20.12 0.01
N ASP A 83 17.29 20.90 -0.16
CA ASP A 83 17.50 22.17 0.53
C ASP A 83 17.11 23.39 -0.33
N ASP A 84 16.76 23.18 -1.62
CA ASP A 84 16.30 24.24 -2.51
C ASP A 84 14.80 24.50 -2.28
N ALA A 85 14.49 25.67 -1.69
CA ALA A 85 13.12 26.06 -1.37
C ALA A 85 12.20 26.14 -2.60
N ALA A 86 12.70 26.53 -3.77
CA ALA A 86 11.89 26.65 -4.98
C ALA A 86 11.57 25.27 -5.56
N GLN A 87 12.56 24.36 -5.61
CA GLN A 87 12.35 22.99 -6.09
C GLN A 87 11.41 22.22 -5.16
N THR A 88 11.64 22.32 -3.86
CA THR A 88 10.81 21.64 -2.85
C THR A 88 9.39 22.18 -2.79
N ALA A 89 9.18 23.50 -2.94
CA ALA A 89 7.83 24.08 -3.03
C ALA A 89 7.07 23.60 -4.27
N ARG A 90 7.73 23.56 -5.43
CA ARG A 90 7.15 23.03 -6.67
C ARG A 90 6.77 21.56 -6.52
N PHE A 91 7.71 20.74 -6.07
CA PHE A 91 7.49 19.31 -5.82
C PHE A 91 6.36 19.09 -4.80
N GLY A 92 6.36 19.82 -3.69
CA GLY A 92 5.36 19.70 -2.63
C GLY A 92 3.94 20.04 -3.09
N ARG A 93 3.76 21.08 -3.91
CA ARG A 93 2.47 21.43 -4.50
C ARG A 93 1.92 20.31 -5.38
N ASP A 94 2.75 19.78 -6.28
CA ASP A 94 2.34 18.75 -7.23
C ASP A 94 2.12 17.40 -6.50
N LEU A 95 2.99 17.07 -5.53
CA LEU A 95 2.82 15.93 -4.64
C LEU A 95 1.48 16.02 -3.91
N ARG A 96 1.13 17.19 -3.36
CA ARG A 96 -0.15 17.38 -2.66
C ARG A 96 -1.36 17.20 -3.57
N ARG A 97 -1.25 17.61 -4.84
CA ARG A 97 -2.31 17.45 -5.83
C ARG A 97 -2.53 15.99 -6.25
N TYR A 98 -1.44 15.25 -6.48
CA TYR A 98 -1.47 13.94 -7.12
C TYR A 98 -1.25 12.77 -6.16
N GLY A 99 -0.76 13.03 -4.94
CA GLY A 99 -0.58 12.03 -3.89
C GLY A 99 0.60 11.07 -4.12
N VAL A 100 1.45 11.30 -5.11
CA VAL A 100 2.61 10.45 -5.41
C VAL A 100 3.78 11.30 -5.89
N GLY A 101 5.00 10.92 -5.53
CA GLY A 101 6.21 11.59 -6.01
C GLY A 101 7.45 10.70 -5.89
N VAL A 102 8.48 11.06 -6.65
CA VAL A 102 9.76 10.34 -6.67
C VAL A 102 10.89 11.25 -6.20
N VAL A 103 11.60 10.84 -5.15
CA VAL A 103 12.89 11.44 -4.78
C VAL A 103 13.98 10.65 -5.49
N ARG A 104 14.69 11.30 -6.42
CA ARG A 104 15.69 10.65 -7.26
C ARG A 104 17.03 10.53 -6.55
N LYS A 105 17.76 9.43 -6.80
CA LYS A 105 19.15 9.22 -6.33
C LYS A 105 19.32 9.36 -4.80
N VAL A 106 18.34 8.88 -4.03
CA VAL A 106 18.40 8.88 -2.56
C VAL A 106 19.53 7.97 -2.09
N VAL A 107 19.58 6.73 -2.57
CA VAL A 107 20.69 5.82 -2.29
C VAL A 107 21.71 5.89 -3.42
N PRO A 108 23.00 6.14 -3.15
CA PRO A 108 24.04 6.09 -4.18
C PRO A 108 24.03 4.76 -4.94
N ARG A 109 24.34 4.81 -6.23
CA ARG A 109 24.32 3.62 -7.10
C ARG A 109 25.19 2.48 -6.55
N ALA A 110 26.39 2.79 -6.08
CA ALA A 110 27.31 1.80 -5.51
C ALA A 110 26.71 1.08 -4.29
N ASP A 111 26.01 1.81 -3.42
CA ASP A 111 25.37 1.26 -2.23
C ASP A 111 24.18 0.37 -2.61
N ALA A 112 23.40 0.78 -3.62
CA ALA A 112 22.32 -0.02 -4.18
C ALA A 112 22.84 -1.33 -4.79
N ASP A 113 23.89 -1.27 -5.63
CA ASP A 113 24.49 -2.45 -6.26
C ASP A 113 25.07 -3.41 -5.20
N ALA A 114 25.75 -2.89 -4.17
CA ALA A 114 26.27 -3.69 -3.07
C ALA A 114 25.14 -4.35 -2.25
N ALA A 115 24.07 -3.62 -1.97
CA ALA A 115 22.89 -4.14 -1.28
C ALA A 115 22.22 -5.29 -2.07
N VAL A 116 22.10 -5.16 -3.40
CA VAL A 116 21.58 -6.23 -4.27
C VAL A 116 22.50 -7.45 -4.23
N ALA A 117 23.80 -7.26 -4.45
CA ALA A 117 24.78 -8.36 -4.50
C ALA A 117 24.81 -9.16 -3.19
N ASP A 118 24.84 -8.48 -2.05
CA ASP A 118 24.88 -9.11 -0.74
C ASP A 118 23.55 -9.80 -0.39
N THR A 119 22.42 -9.21 -0.80
CA THR A 119 21.10 -9.83 -0.61
C THR A 119 20.94 -11.09 -1.46
N VAL A 120 21.37 -11.06 -2.72
CA VAL A 120 21.37 -12.26 -3.57
C VAL A 120 22.25 -13.35 -2.95
N ARG A 121 23.43 -13.00 -2.44
CA ARG A 121 24.31 -13.95 -1.74
C ARG A 121 23.65 -14.52 -0.48
N TYR A 122 23.02 -13.68 0.32
CA TYR A 122 22.28 -14.05 1.53
C TYR A 122 21.14 -15.02 1.20
N LEU A 123 20.28 -14.67 0.23
CA LEU A 123 19.13 -15.49 -0.17
C LEU A 123 19.55 -16.84 -0.79
N ARG A 124 20.71 -16.90 -1.47
CA ARG A 124 21.25 -18.15 -2.03
C ARG A 124 21.93 -19.06 -1.00
N ARG A 125 22.50 -18.48 0.07
CA ARG A 125 23.21 -19.23 1.12
C ARG A 125 22.30 -19.85 2.16
N ARG A 126 21.04 -19.42 2.26
CA ARG A 126 20.09 -19.89 3.29
C ARG A 126 19.81 -21.39 3.10
N PRO A 127 20.24 -22.27 4.03
CA PRO A 127 19.80 -23.66 4.04
C PRO A 127 18.41 -23.71 4.68
N GLY A 128 17.41 -24.25 3.98
CA GLY A 128 16.05 -24.39 4.52
C GLY A 128 15.50 -25.79 4.30
N PRO A 129 15.00 -26.49 5.34
CA PRO A 129 14.25 -27.73 5.16
C PRO A 129 12.96 -27.46 4.39
N ALA A 130 12.48 -28.45 3.63
CA ALA A 130 11.22 -28.35 2.89
C ALA A 130 10.05 -28.02 3.86
N PRO A 131 9.14 -27.10 3.49
CA PRO A 131 8.01 -26.77 4.36
C PRO A 131 7.11 -27.99 4.57
N ALA A 132 6.69 -28.21 5.83
CA ALA A 132 5.57 -29.11 6.10
C ALA A 132 4.32 -28.57 5.38
N ALA A 133 3.68 -29.42 4.57
CA ALA A 133 2.49 -29.07 3.82
C ALA A 133 1.33 -28.80 4.78
N ASP A 134 0.86 -27.54 4.84
CA ASP A 134 -0.44 -27.20 5.41
C ASP A 134 -1.50 -27.39 4.30
N PRO A 135 -2.39 -28.40 4.38
CA PRO A 135 -3.38 -28.68 3.36
C PRO A 135 -4.48 -27.60 3.23
N ALA A 136 -4.57 -26.66 4.19
CA ALA A 136 -5.53 -25.56 4.17
C ALA A 136 -4.92 -24.20 3.74
N ALA A 137 -3.59 -24.12 3.56
CA ALA A 137 -2.94 -22.93 3.03
C ALA A 137 -2.97 -22.91 1.51
N PRO A 138 -3.06 -21.73 0.85
CA PRO A 138 -2.64 -21.60 -0.54
C PRO A 138 -1.14 -21.96 -0.57
N GLY A 139 -0.83 -23.21 -0.93
CA GLY A 139 0.52 -23.79 -0.93
C GLY A 139 1.59 -22.95 -1.63
N PRO A 140 2.88 -23.23 -1.35
CA PRO A 140 4.00 -22.35 -1.73
C PRO A 140 4.00 -22.05 -3.23
N GLY A 141 4.14 -20.77 -3.58
CA GLY A 141 4.46 -20.37 -4.94
C GLY A 141 5.90 -20.76 -5.32
N PRO A 142 6.26 -20.72 -6.62
CA PRO A 142 7.62 -21.01 -7.07
C PRO A 142 8.61 -19.99 -6.49
N GLY A 143 9.59 -20.46 -5.72
CA GLY A 143 10.67 -19.67 -5.12
C GLY A 143 11.76 -20.59 -4.55
N PRO A 144 12.93 -20.03 -4.16
CA PRO A 144 14.00 -20.83 -3.57
C PRO A 144 13.52 -21.59 -2.31
N PRO A 145 14.12 -22.75 -1.96
CA PRO A 145 13.72 -23.53 -0.79
C PRO A 145 13.71 -22.66 0.48
N GLY A 146 12.55 -22.57 1.15
CA GLY A 146 12.40 -21.79 2.39
C GLY A 146 11.97 -20.32 2.20
N LEU A 147 11.68 -19.85 0.99
CA LEU A 147 11.11 -18.51 0.75
C LEU A 147 9.62 -18.60 0.43
N ARG A 148 8.78 -18.01 1.28
CA ARG A 148 7.35 -17.89 1.01
C ARG A 148 7.10 -16.61 0.21
N ALA A 149 6.46 -16.75 -0.95
CA ALA A 149 5.83 -15.66 -1.66
C ALA A 149 4.32 -15.95 -1.76
N PRO A 150 3.43 -14.94 -1.60
CA PRO A 150 2.01 -15.11 -1.82
C PRO A 150 1.73 -15.66 -3.22
N ARG A 151 0.78 -16.59 -3.37
CA ARG A 151 0.41 -17.14 -4.70
C ARG A 151 0.00 -16.06 -5.69
N GLN A 152 -0.66 -15.01 -5.19
CA GLN A 152 -1.15 -13.88 -5.98
C GLN A 152 -0.02 -12.94 -6.42
N ASP A 153 1.11 -12.97 -5.71
CA ASP A 153 2.25 -12.12 -5.97
C ASP A 153 3.57 -12.88 -5.71
N PRO A 154 3.97 -13.76 -6.65
CA PRO A 154 5.08 -14.70 -6.44
C PRO A 154 6.46 -14.03 -6.41
N THR A 155 6.54 -12.71 -6.60
CA THR A 155 7.80 -11.97 -6.59
C THR A 155 8.00 -11.17 -5.31
N CYS A 156 6.99 -11.11 -4.43
CA CYS A 156 7.04 -10.51 -3.10
C CYS A 156 7.33 -11.58 -2.04
N TYR A 157 8.50 -11.50 -1.40
CA TYR A 157 8.97 -12.51 -0.44
C TYR A 157 8.77 -12.06 1.01
N ASP A 158 8.32 -12.99 1.86
CA ASP A 158 8.23 -12.84 3.32
C ASP A 158 9.63 -12.92 3.98
N CYS A 159 10.51 -12.01 3.58
CA CYS A 159 11.79 -11.69 4.22
C CYS A 159 11.72 -10.27 4.77
N PHE A 160 12.38 -10.02 5.90
CA PHE A 160 12.27 -8.75 6.62
C PHE A 160 13.63 -8.16 6.96
N TRP A 161 14.68 -8.96 7.11
CA TRP A 161 15.97 -8.54 7.64
C TRP A 161 17.15 -8.80 6.69
N THR A 162 16.91 -8.83 5.37
CA THR A 162 17.99 -8.98 4.38
C THR A 162 19.01 -7.83 4.43
N PRO A 163 20.24 -8.00 3.91
CA PRO A 163 21.21 -6.91 3.74
C PRO A 163 20.63 -5.65 3.10
N ALA A 164 19.86 -5.80 2.02
CA ALA A 164 19.19 -4.68 1.37
C ALA A 164 18.19 -3.99 2.31
N GLN A 165 17.31 -4.73 2.96
CA GLN A 165 16.31 -4.16 3.88
C GLN A 165 16.94 -3.40 5.04
N VAL A 166 17.91 -4.01 5.72
CA VAL A 166 18.58 -3.40 6.88
C VAL A 166 19.35 -2.15 6.46
N ARG A 167 20.15 -2.22 5.39
CA ARG A 167 20.92 -1.07 4.89
C ARG A 167 20.01 0.05 4.43
N CYS A 168 18.94 -0.23 3.69
CA CYS A 168 18.04 0.80 3.19
C CYS A 168 17.31 1.53 4.33
N ARG A 169 16.86 0.81 5.35
CA ARG A 169 16.20 1.39 6.54
C ARG A 169 17.17 2.20 7.41
N ALA A 170 18.44 1.78 7.48
CA ALA A 170 19.49 2.52 8.20
C ALA A 170 20.05 3.71 7.41
N HIS A 171 19.90 3.75 6.09
CA HIS A 171 20.63 4.69 5.25
C HIS A 171 20.29 6.16 5.57
N PRO A 172 21.29 7.02 5.87
CA PRO A 172 21.04 8.38 6.33
C PRO A 172 20.28 9.24 5.30
N ARG A 173 20.50 9.02 4.00
CA ARG A 173 19.75 9.70 2.94
C ARG A 173 18.29 9.24 2.85
N VAL A 174 17.99 7.99 3.19
CA VAL A 174 16.60 7.49 3.22
C VAL A 174 15.85 8.13 4.38
N LEU A 175 16.46 8.18 5.57
CA LEU A 175 15.89 8.88 6.73
C LEU A 175 15.67 10.38 6.45
N ARG A 176 16.64 11.03 5.76
CA ARG A 176 16.50 12.43 5.33
C ARG A 176 15.35 12.63 4.33
N ALA A 177 15.22 11.73 3.34
CA ALA A 177 14.12 11.78 2.38
C ALA A 177 12.76 11.57 3.07
N GLN A 178 12.66 10.62 4.01
CA GLN A 178 11.44 10.43 4.81
C GLN A 178 11.08 11.69 5.61
N ARG A 179 12.05 12.30 6.31
CA ARG A 179 11.86 13.56 7.03
C ARG A 179 11.31 14.66 6.11
N PHE A 180 11.92 14.85 4.94
CA PHE A 180 11.44 15.81 3.95
C PHE A 180 9.99 15.54 3.55
N MET A 181 9.69 14.31 3.14
CA MET A 181 8.35 13.92 2.68
C MET A 181 7.29 14.09 3.77
N MET A 182 7.57 13.64 5.00
CA MET A 182 6.65 13.77 6.14
C MET A 182 6.41 15.22 6.54
N GLY A 183 7.41 16.09 6.37
CA GLY A 183 7.27 17.54 6.56
C GLY A 183 6.33 18.22 5.56
N LEU A 184 5.95 17.54 4.48
CA LEU A 184 4.98 18.05 3.50
C LEU A 184 3.52 17.81 3.90
N TRP A 185 3.23 17.27 5.09
CA TRP A 185 1.87 17.11 5.60
C TRP A 185 1.44 18.30 6.49
N ASP A 186 0.13 18.50 6.66
CA ASP A 186 -0.40 19.42 7.67
C ASP A 186 -0.55 18.69 9.02
N ALA A 187 0.43 18.94 9.90
CA ALA A 187 0.56 18.30 11.21
C ALA A 187 0.33 19.27 12.38
N ASP A 188 0.05 20.55 12.14
CA ASP A 188 0.02 21.57 13.20
C ASP A 188 -1.00 21.24 14.30
N ALA A 189 -2.19 20.75 13.91
CA ALA A 189 -3.25 20.36 14.84
C ALA A 189 -2.98 19.07 15.64
N ALA A 190 -1.86 18.39 15.40
CA ALA A 190 -1.44 17.20 16.16
C ALA A 190 0.06 17.18 16.46
N ALA A 191 0.69 18.36 16.51
CA ALA A 191 2.11 18.51 16.82
C ALA A 191 2.49 17.88 18.18
N ASP A 192 1.52 17.75 19.11
CA ASP A 192 1.67 17.13 20.43
C ASP A 192 1.56 15.59 20.43
N ARG A 193 1.12 15.01 19.31
CA ARG A 193 0.86 13.57 19.17
C ARG A 193 1.72 12.88 18.11
N LEU A 194 2.40 13.64 17.25
CA LEU A 194 3.33 13.11 16.26
C LEU A 194 4.57 14.00 16.09
N ALA A 195 5.68 13.40 15.68
CA ALA A 195 6.89 14.11 15.27
C ALA A 195 7.27 13.78 13.83
N THR A 196 6.93 14.68 12.89
CA THR A 196 7.24 14.53 11.44
C THR A 196 8.73 14.64 11.12
N ARG A 197 9.55 15.10 12.08
CA ARG A 197 11.00 15.18 11.92
C ARG A 197 11.73 13.89 12.27
N LEU A 198 11.05 12.96 12.94
CA LEU A 198 11.63 11.75 13.52
C LEU A 198 11.04 10.53 12.81
N PRO A 199 11.60 10.12 11.65
CA PRO A 199 11.14 8.93 10.95
C PRO A 199 11.45 7.67 11.75
N ILE A 200 10.49 6.76 11.80
CA ILE A 200 10.68 5.40 12.30
C ILE A 200 10.84 4.41 11.14
N SER A 201 11.51 3.29 11.41
CA SER A 201 11.63 2.16 10.51
C SER A 201 10.47 1.20 10.69
N TYR A 202 9.93 0.70 9.58
CA TYR A 202 8.88 -0.31 9.54
C TYR A 202 9.35 -1.53 8.74
N ALA A 203 9.17 -2.71 9.32
CA ALA A 203 9.57 -3.99 8.75
C ALA A 203 8.50 -4.50 7.80
N ASP A 204 8.80 -4.44 6.52
CA ASP A 204 7.98 -4.97 5.43
C ASP A 204 8.81 -5.91 4.56
N ARG A 205 8.13 -6.53 3.60
CA ARG A 205 8.65 -7.52 2.65
C ARG A 205 9.64 -6.93 1.66
N ILE A 206 10.10 -7.76 0.73
CA ILE A 206 10.98 -7.36 -0.39
C ILE A 206 10.47 -7.98 -1.69
N ARG A 207 10.56 -7.25 -2.80
CA ARG A 207 10.29 -7.79 -4.14
C ARG A 207 11.60 -8.10 -4.85
N VAL A 208 11.74 -9.35 -5.32
CA VAL A 208 12.94 -9.81 -6.03
C VAL A 208 12.54 -10.62 -7.27
N GLU A 209 13.13 -10.29 -8.42
CA GLU A 209 12.88 -10.97 -9.70
C GLU A 209 14.19 -11.18 -10.47
N GLY A 210 14.36 -12.31 -11.16
CA GLY A 210 15.53 -12.57 -12.00
C GLY A 210 15.97 -14.05 -11.97
N PRO A 211 17.13 -14.40 -12.53
CA PRO A 211 17.60 -15.79 -12.53
C PRO A 211 17.65 -16.40 -11.12
N GLY A 212 16.85 -17.45 -10.92
CA GLY A 212 16.69 -18.13 -9.62
C GLY A 212 15.64 -17.51 -8.68
N PHE A 213 14.92 -16.45 -9.10
CA PHE A 213 13.88 -15.76 -8.32
C PHE A 213 12.64 -15.47 -9.19
N GLY A 214 11.46 -15.90 -8.74
CA GLY A 214 10.18 -15.76 -9.45
C GLY A 214 9.65 -17.06 -10.08
N PRO A 215 8.46 -17.03 -10.72
CA PRO A 215 7.91 -18.20 -11.38
C PRO A 215 8.84 -18.68 -12.48
N ALA A 216 9.13 -19.98 -12.50
CA ALA A 216 9.90 -20.62 -13.57
C ALA A 216 9.22 -20.30 -14.90
N ALA A 217 9.75 -19.31 -15.62
CA ALA A 217 9.31 -19.03 -16.97
C ALA A 217 9.56 -20.29 -17.77
N ALA A 218 8.49 -20.84 -18.36
CA ALA A 218 8.55 -21.99 -19.24
C ALA A 218 9.69 -21.77 -20.24
N ALA A 219 10.62 -22.73 -20.28
CA ALA A 219 11.65 -22.82 -21.28
C ALA A 219 10.99 -23.00 -22.66
N ALA A 220 10.74 -21.91 -23.38
CA ALA A 220 10.61 -21.85 -24.84
C ALA A 220 10.24 -20.44 -25.31
N ALA A 221 11.23 -19.68 -25.82
CA ALA A 221 11.00 -18.76 -26.94
C ALA A 221 12.34 -18.35 -27.55
N THR A 222 12.52 -18.74 -28.82
CA THR A 222 13.62 -18.50 -29.76
C THR A 222 14.10 -17.04 -29.81
N PRO A 223 15.38 -16.75 -30.13
CA PRO A 223 15.87 -15.37 -30.18
C PRO A 223 15.37 -14.67 -31.45
N ALA A 224 14.72 -13.52 -31.29
CA ALA A 224 14.42 -12.61 -32.40
C ALA A 224 15.55 -11.58 -32.54
N THR A 225 16.03 -11.45 -33.77
CA THR A 225 17.22 -10.74 -34.24
C THR A 225 17.06 -9.21 -34.34
N ASP A 226 18.22 -8.53 -34.23
CA ASP A 226 18.62 -7.20 -34.74
C ASP A 226 17.57 -6.20 -35.23
N ALA A 227 17.20 -5.25 -34.37
CA ALA A 227 16.50 -4.02 -34.75
C ALA A 227 17.13 -2.80 -34.04
N ALA A 228 17.12 -1.64 -34.70
CA ALA A 228 17.74 -0.41 -34.17
C ALA A 228 17.01 0.13 -32.91
N PRO A 229 17.71 0.84 -32.00
CA PRO A 229 17.17 1.25 -30.68
C PRO A 229 15.87 2.07 -30.75
N GLU A 230 15.75 3.01 -31.67
CA GLU A 230 14.57 3.89 -31.79
C GLU A 230 13.32 3.15 -32.34
N GLN A 231 13.54 2.17 -33.22
CA GLN A 231 12.47 1.29 -33.71
C GLN A 231 12.03 0.32 -32.62
N ARG A 232 12.95 -0.14 -31.77
CA ARG A 232 12.65 -0.96 -30.59
C ARG A 232 11.80 -0.19 -29.57
N ASP A 233 12.11 1.07 -29.25
CA ASP A 233 11.31 1.86 -28.30
C ASP A 233 9.89 2.16 -28.79
N ARG A 234 9.71 2.39 -30.10
CA ARG A 234 8.37 2.53 -30.72
C ARG A 234 7.60 1.21 -30.79
N LEU A 235 8.29 0.09 -31.02
CA LEU A 235 7.71 -1.26 -30.95
C LEU A 235 7.32 -1.63 -29.51
N LEU A 236 8.11 -1.25 -28.51
CA LEU A 236 7.84 -1.47 -27.09
C LEU A 236 6.65 -0.64 -26.59
N ALA A 237 6.52 0.62 -27.01
CA ALA A 237 5.35 1.46 -26.71
C ALA A 237 4.05 0.90 -27.33
N ARG A 238 4.12 0.36 -28.56
CA ARG A 238 2.99 -0.30 -29.22
C ARG A 238 2.66 -1.67 -28.62
N GLN A 239 3.66 -2.48 -28.28
CA GLN A 239 3.48 -3.79 -27.64
C GLN A 239 2.97 -3.67 -26.19
N SER A 240 3.34 -2.59 -25.47
CA SER A 240 2.72 -2.24 -24.19
C SER A 240 1.23 -1.92 -24.32
N ALA A 241 0.77 -1.45 -25.49
CA ALA A 241 -0.65 -1.21 -25.76
C ALA A 241 -1.36 -2.52 -26.16
N ASP A 242 -0.70 -3.40 -26.91
CA ASP A 242 -1.27 -4.69 -27.36
C ASP A 242 -1.33 -5.76 -26.25
N ASP A 243 -0.36 -5.76 -25.32
CA ASP A 243 -0.42 -6.59 -24.12
C ASP A 243 -1.48 -6.10 -23.13
N TRP A 244 -1.78 -4.80 -23.18
CA TRP A 244 -2.97 -4.25 -22.54
C TRP A 244 -4.20 -4.90 -23.14
N ILE A 245 -4.36 -4.95 -24.48
CA ILE A 245 -5.48 -5.62 -25.15
C ILE A 245 -5.63 -7.09 -24.68
N THR A 246 -4.52 -7.77 -24.39
CA THR A 246 -4.54 -9.15 -23.87
C THR A 246 -4.93 -9.23 -22.39
N ALA A 247 -4.47 -8.31 -21.54
CA ALA A 247 -4.94 -8.19 -20.14
C ALA A 247 -6.42 -7.72 -20.05
N LEU A 248 -6.83 -6.87 -20.99
CA LEU A 248 -8.20 -6.42 -21.32
C LEU A 248 -9.12 -7.62 -21.60
N GLN A 249 -8.58 -8.68 -22.21
CA GLN A 249 -9.27 -9.89 -22.64
C GLN A 249 -9.31 -11.00 -21.57
N SER A 250 -8.54 -10.87 -20.48
CA SER A 250 -8.67 -11.77 -19.34
C SER A 250 -9.94 -11.41 -18.54
N SER A 251 -10.73 -12.42 -18.19
CA SER A 251 -12.02 -12.28 -17.50
C SER A 251 -11.97 -11.68 -16.08
N ALA A 252 -10.80 -11.22 -15.61
CA ALA A 252 -10.55 -10.78 -14.23
C ALA A 252 -10.72 -9.27 -13.96
N GLY A 253 -10.56 -8.41 -14.99
CA GLY A 253 -10.59 -6.95 -14.84
C GLY A 253 -9.44 -6.38 -13.97
N ILE A 254 -9.21 -5.07 -14.03
CA ILE A 254 -8.19 -4.42 -13.19
C ILE A 254 -8.66 -4.33 -11.73
N ILE A 255 -7.78 -4.73 -10.81
CA ILE A 255 -7.98 -4.64 -9.37
C ILE A 255 -6.89 -3.77 -8.75
N ALA A 256 -7.26 -2.62 -8.22
CA ALA A 256 -6.38 -1.79 -7.40
C ALA A 256 -6.61 -2.08 -5.89
N GLN A 257 -5.60 -1.78 -5.09
CA GLN A 257 -5.62 -1.88 -3.63
C GLN A 257 -5.41 -0.50 -3.02
N VAL A 258 -5.99 -0.28 -1.84
CA VAL A 258 -5.72 0.85 -0.95
C VAL A 258 -5.42 0.27 0.44
N ASP A 259 -4.34 0.73 1.05
CA ASP A 259 -3.80 0.18 2.29
C ASP A 259 -4.29 0.95 3.53
N ASN A 260 -3.69 0.68 4.70
CA ASN A 260 -3.97 1.35 5.98
C ASN A 260 -5.43 1.20 6.41
N GLY A 261 -5.85 -0.06 6.54
CA GLY A 261 -7.21 -0.45 6.89
C GLY A 261 -8.10 -0.67 5.68
N SER A 262 -9.31 -1.11 5.94
CA SER A 262 -10.34 -1.39 4.96
C SER A 262 -11.67 -0.98 5.57
N LEU A 263 -12.31 -1.86 6.35
CA LEU A 263 -13.56 -1.54 7.06
C LEU A 263 -13.40 -0.45 8.12
N GLU A 264 -12.20 -0.33 8.68
CA GLU A 264 -11.81 0.71 9.64
C GLU A 264 -12.16 2.12 9.14
N ARG A 265 -12.25 2.35 7.83
CA ARG A 265 -12.63 3.64 7.23
C ARG A 265 -14.06 4.08 7.53
N TRP A 266 -14.96 3.13 7.77
CA TRP A 266 -16.36 3.40 8.11
C TRP A 266 -16.64 3.18 9.61
N GLU A 267 -15.78 2.46 10.32
CA GLU A 267 -16.04 2.10 11.70
C GLU A 267 -15.73 3.24 12.69
N PRO A 268 -16.59 3.44 13.71
CA PRO A 268 -16.37 4.47 14.72
C PRO A 268 -15.09 4.23 15.54
N ASP A 269 -14.71 2.96 15.74
CA ASP A 269 -13.46 2.60 16.40
C ASP A 269 -12.22 2.62 15.50
N GLY A 270 -12.42 2.81 14.19
CA GLY A 270 -11.36 2.91 13.21
C GLY A 270 -10.97 4.36 12.96
N TYR A 271 -11.15 4.82 11.72
CA TYR A 271 -10.95 6.22 11.33
C TYR A 271 -12.03 7.17 11.87
N GLY A 272 -13.17 6.63 12.32
CA GLY A 272 -14.22 7.40 12.97
C GLY A 272 -13.79 8.02 14.31
N ARG A 273 -12.80 7.44 15.01
CA ARG A 273 -12.29 7.98 16.29
C ARG A 273 -11.78 9.41 16.18
N GLY A 274 -11.12 9.71 15.06
CA GLY A 274 -10.59 11.03 14.77
C GLY A 274 -11.45 11.85 13.81
N GLY A 275 -12.58 11.30 13.34
CA GLY A 275 -13.43 11.94 12.34
C GLY A 275 -12.74 12.16 10.99
N THR A 276 -11.83 11.26 10.59
CA THR A 276 -10.94 11.48 9.41
C THR A 276 -11.70 11.74 8.13
N TYR A 277 -12.85 11.08 7.97
CA TYR A 277 -13.66 11.15 6.76
C TYR A 277 -15.03 11.83 6.99
N ASP A 278 -15.23 12.51 8.11
CA ASP A 278 -16.52 13.12 8.46
C ASP A 278 -17.00 14.10 7.39
N ARG A 279 -16.07 14.90 6.84
CA ARG A 279 -16.40 15.82 5.73
C ARG A 279 -16.98 15.09 4.52
N VAL A 280 -16.47 13.90 4.22
CA VAL A 280 -16.98 13.06 3.12
C VAL A 280 -18.37 12.50 3.48
N PHE A 281 -18.53 11.90 4.66
CA PHE A 281 -19.81 11.33 5.10
C PHE A 281 -20.89 12.38 5.39
N HIS A 282 -20.53 13.65 5.56
CA HIS A 282 -21.45 14.78 5.68
C HIS A 282 -21.71 15.52 4.34
N GLY A 283 -21.37 14.91 3.19
CA GLY A 283 -21.65 15.47 1.85
C GLY A 283 -20.81 16.70 1.46
N ARG A 284 -19.69 16.92 2.13
CA ARG A 284 -18.77 18.08 1.98
C ARG A 284 -17.36 17.62 1.61
N TRP A 285 -17.24 16.66 0.69
CA TRP A 285 -15.96 16.09 0.28
C TRP A 285 -14.98 17.12 -0.29
N GLU A 286 -15.46 18.27 -0.77
CA GLU A 286 -14.64 19.39 -1.23
C GLU A 286 -13.80 20.00 -0.10
N GLN A 287 -14.27 19.88 1.14
CA GLN A 287 -13.61 20.35 2.36
C GLN A 287 -12.73 19.25 3.00
N TYR A 288 -12.71 18.04 2.44
CA TYR A 288 -11.83 16.97 2.90
C TYR A 288 -10.40 17.26 2.42
N ASP A 289 -9.48 17.43 3.36
CA ASP A 289 -8.05 17.51 3.07
C ASP A 289 -7.36 16.17 3.39
N PRO A 290 -6.91 15.42 2.36
CA PRO A 290 -6.16 14.19 2.57
C PRO A 290 -4.89 14.36 3.42
N TRP A 291 -4.29 15.56 3.39
CA TRP A 291 -2.99 15.88 3.98
C TRP A 291 -3.05 16.31 5.45
N GLN A 292 -4.23 16.33 6.06
CA GLN A 292 -4.38 16.61 7.48
C GLN A 292 -4.07 15.36 8.31
N CYS A 293 -3.17 15.48 9.29
CA CYS A 293 -2.71 14.34 10.08
C CYS A 293 -3.54 14.06 11.33
N ALA A 294 -4.16 15.09 11.90
CA ALA A 294 -4.59 15.06 13.29
C ALA A 294 -5.62 13.97 13.59
N SER A 295 -6.56 13.75 12.65
CA SER A 295 -7.55 12.69 12.77
C SER A 295 -6.96 11.28 12.58
N ARG A 296 -5.87 11.16 11.81
CA ARG A 296 -5.23 9.87 11.48
C ARG A 296 -4.37 9.32 12.61
N VAL A 297 -3.76 10.19 13.43
CA VAL A 297 -2.92 9.77 14.56
C VAL A 297 -3.71 8.99 15.61
N GLY A 298 -4.99 9.35 15.82
CA GLY A 298 -5.87 8.67 16.75
C GLY A 298 -6.66 7.49 16.17
N ALA A 299 -6.51 7.21 14.87
CA ALA A 299 -7.26 6.16 14.20
C ALA A 299 -6.67 4.76 14.50
N SER A 300 -7.55 3.78 14.73
CA SER A 300 -7.15 2.37 14.74
C SER A 300 -7.32 1.81 13.34
N ILE A 301 -6.23 1.51 12.64
CA ILE A 301 -6.27 1.10 11.23
C ILE A 301 -6.16 -0.42 11.02
N ASP A 302 -6.04 -1.18 12.11
CA ASP A 302 -6.04 -2.64 12.12
C ASP A 302 -6.94 -3.15 13.27
N LEU A 303 -8.25 -3.16 13.04
CA LEU A 303 -9.23 -3.66 14.03
C LEU A 303 -9.37 -5.19 14.00
N TYR A 304 -8.84 -5.82 12.95
CA TYR A 304 -9.08 -7.22 12.65
C TYR A 304 -7.82 -8.09 12.72
N ASN A 305 -6.65 -7.49 12.96
CA ASN A 305 -5.36 -8.18 13.06
C ASN A 305 -5.10 -9.08 11.84
N GLY A 306 -5.33 -8.52 10.65
CA GLY A 306 -5.16 -9.25 9.40
C GLY A 306 -3.69 -9.54 9.11
N TYR A 307 -3.38 -10.66 8.46
CA TYR A 307 -2.00 -10.96 8.05
C TYR A 307 -1.49 -9.92 7.05
N GLY A 308 -0.41 -9.22 7.39
CA GLY A 308 0.14 -8.12 6.60
C GLY A 308 -0.71 -6.84 6.65
N SER A 309 -1.69 -6.75 7.54
CA SER A 309 -2.42 -5.51 7.81
C SER A 309 -1.53 -4.56 8.63
N CYS A 310 -1.43 -3.32 8.18
CA CYS A 310 -0.57 -2.32 8.82
C CYS A 310 -1.17 -1.86 10.16
N SER A 311 -0.41 -1.93 11.25
CA SER A 311 -0.84 -1.49 12.58
C SER A 311 -0.32 -0.10 12.99
N ILE A 312 0.42 0.58 12.11
CA ILE A 312 1.02 1.91 12.37
C ILE A 312 0.55 3.01 11.43
N LEU A 313 0.66 4.27 11.88
CA LEU A 313 0.47 5.41 10.98
C LEU A 313 1.64 5.50 10.00
N ARG A 314 1.38 5.19 8.72
CA ARG A 314 2.24 5.50 7.58
C ARG A 314 1.73 6.77 6.92
N MET A 315 2.54 7.83 6.93
CA MET A 315 2.26 9.07 6.18
C MET A 315 2.45 8.84 4.68
N PHE A 316 3.37 7.95 4.31
CA PHE A 316 3.45 7.46 2.94
C PHE A 316 3.73 5.97 2.95
N GLN A 317 3.14 5.26 1.99
CA GLN A 317 3.76 4.05 1.50
C GLN A 317 5.04 4.40 0.73
N GLY A 318 5.91 3.42 0.48
CA GLY A 318 7.11 3.69 -0.30
C GLY A 318 7.84 2.45 -0.77
N LEU A 319 8.51 2.61 -1.92
CA LEU A 319 9.41 1.62 -2.51
C LEU A 319 10.73 2.28 -2.86
N LEU A 320 11.81 1.68 -2.41
CA LEU A 320 13.15 2.04 -2.84
C LEU A 320 13.60 1.07 -3.94
N ALA A 321 13.94 1.61 -5.10
CA ALA A 321 14.46 0.83 -6.22
C ALA A 321 15.96 0.61 -6.05
N LEU A 322 16.42 -0.65 -5.98
CA LEU A 322 17.85 -0.98 -5.92
C LEU A 322 18.40 -1.47 -7.26
N SER A 323 17.53 -1.63 -8.24
CA SER A 323 17.82 -1.97 -9.62
C SER A 323 16.96 -1.09 -10.53
N THR A 324 17.34 -0.95 -11.81
CA THR A 324 16.45 -0.30 -12.77
C THR A 324 15.12 -1.03 -12.84
N THR A 325 14.02 -0.32 -12.59
CA THR A 325 12.66 -0.85 -12.66
C THR A 325 11.95 -0.21 -13.85
N GLU A 326 11.55 -1.05 -14.80
CA GLU A 326 10.86 -0.60 -16.00
C GLU A 326 9.43 -0.13 -15.69
N PRO A 327 8.88 0.78 -16.52
CA PRO A 327 7.50 1.21 -16.40
C PRO A 327 6.54 0.02 -16.45
N GLY A 328 5.49 0.08 -15.63
CA GLY A 328 4.32 -0.80 -15.73
C GLY A 328 4.12 -1.71 -14.52
N MET A 329 5.16 -1.96 -13.74
CA MET A 329 5.10 -2.81 -12.55
C MET A 329 4.21 -2.22 -11.45
N LEU A 330 4.29 -0.91 -11.19
CA LEU A 330 3.41 -0.22 -10.25
C LEU A 330 2.66 0.90 -10.99
N ARG A 331 1.34 0.93 -10.80
CA ARG A 331 0.46 1.98 -11.30
C ARG A 331 -0.35 2.57 -10.15
N LEU A 332 -0.58 3.88 -10.16
CA LEU A 332 -1.35 4.58 -9.13
C LEU A 332 -2.40 5.48 -9.76
N LEU A 333 -3.48 5.74 -9.03
CA LEU A 333 -4.50 6.71 -9.43
C LEU A 333 -4.17 8.06 -8.76
N PRO A 334 -3.62 9.06 -9.46
CA PRO A 334 -3.10 10.29 -8.85
C PRO A 334 -4.20 11.30 -8.46
N SER A 335 -5.17 10.88 -7.63
CA SER A 335 -6.26 11.74 -7.15
C SER A 335 -6.68 11.41 -5.70
N PRO A 336 -5.86 11.80 -4.69
CA PRO A 336 -6.08 11.36 -3.32
C PRO A 336 -7.38 11.86 -2.71
N ARG A 337 -7.88 13.05 -3.11
CA ARG A 337 -9.16 13.56 -2.61
C ARG A 337 -10.35 12.85 -3.26
N LEU A 338 -10.44 12.88 -4.59
CA LEU A 338 -11.64 12.42 -5.31
C LEU A 338 -11.78 10.90 -5.28
N ALA A 339 -10.69 10.15 -5.47
CA ALA A 339 -10.73 8.69 -5.40
C ALA A 339 -11.16 8.21 -4.01
N THR A 340 -10.64 8.84 -2.95
CA THR A 340 -11.00 8.55 -1.56
C THR A 340 -12.46 8.86 -1.27
N ALA A 341 -12.92 10.07 -1.59
CA ALA A 341 -14.33 10.41 -1.44
C ALA A 341 -15.24 9.41 -2.18
N TYR A 342 -14.85 9.00 -3.38
CA TYR A 342 -15.62 8.09 -4.19
C TYR A 342 -15.75 6.69 -3.58
N TYR A 343 -14.65 6.02 -3.26
CA TYR A 343 -14.76 4.67 -2.71
C TYR A 343 -15.40 4.66 -1.32
N LEU A 344 -15.29 5.76 -0.55
CA LEU A 344 -15.98 5.92 0.75
C LEU A 344 -17.49 6.08 0.60
N LEU A 345 -17.94 6.87 -0.38
CA LEU A 345 -19.37 7.11 -0.64
C LEU A 345 -20.02 5.98 -1.45
N ARG A 346 -19.26 5.23 -2.25
CA ARG A 346 -19.78 4.18 -3.13
C ARG A 346 -20.71 3.17 -2.43
N PRO A 347 -20.46 2.69 -1.20
CA PRO A 347 -21.36 1.77 -0.47
C PRO A 347 -22.77 2.31 -0.16
N PHE A 348 -22.97 3.62 -0.26
CA PHE A 348 -24.24 4.28 0.04
C PHE A 348 -25.11 4.50 -1.20
N PHE A 349 -24.56 4.36 -2.41
CA PHE A 349 -25.26 4.60 -3.66
C PHE A 349 -25.48 3.32 -4.44
N ALA A 350 -26.57 3.27 -5.21
CA ALA A 350 -26.81 2.20 -6.17
C ALA A 350 -27.36 2.73 -7.48
N PRO A 351 -27.08 2.02 -8.58
CA PRO A 351 -27.62 2.40 -9.87
C PRO A 351 -29.13 2.08 -9.91
N ARG A 352 -29.92 2.99 -10.46
CA ARG A 352 -31.35 2.87 -10.72
C ARG A 352 -31.62 1.94 -11.90
N ARG A 353 -30.75 1.99 -12.92
CA ARG A 353 -30.75 1.08 -14.08
C ARG A 353 -29.49 0.22 -14.08
N PRO A 354 -29.58 -1.07 -14.43
CA PRO A 354 -28.43 -1.97 -14.42
C PRO A 354 -27.36 -1.55 -15.43
N ALA A 355 -26.14 -2.04 -15.22
CA ALA A 355 -25.05 -1.83 -16.16
C ALA A 355 -25.35 -2.51 -17.51
N PRO A 356 -25.11 -1.85 -18.65
CA PRO A 356 -25.20 -2.50 -19.95
C PRO A 356 -24.11 -3.59 -20.10
N ALA A 357 -24.33 -4.51 -21.03
CA ALA A 357 -23.36 -5.58 -21.33
C ALA A 357 -22.05 -5.01 -21.88
N LEU A 358 -22.14 -4.04 -22.79
CA LEU A 358 -21.00 -3.29 -23.30
C LEU A 358 -20.66 -2.14 -22.35
N ARG A 359 -19.42 -2.09 -21.88
CA ARG A 359 -18.93 -1.04 -20.96
C ARG A 359 -18.24 0.12 -21.68
N SER A 360 -18.84 0.57 -22.78
CA SER A 360 -18.39 1.72 -23.58
C SER A 360 -19.57 2.31 -24.36
N GLY A 361 -19.42 3.55 -24.81
CA GLY A 361 -20.42 4.26 -25.61
C GLY A 361 -21.57 4.87 -24.80
N PRO A 362 -22.60 5.40 -25.49
CA PRO A 362 -23.64 6.24 -24.87
C PRO A 362 -24.43 5.56 -23.74
N ASP A 363 -24.72 4.26 -23.86
CA ASP A 363 -25.45 3.52 -22.82
C ASP A 363 -24.60 3.36 -21.54
N TRP A 364 -23.28 3.20 -21.70
CA TRP A 364 -22.36 3.17 -20.58
C TRP A 364 -22.23 4.54 -19.93
N ASP A 365 -22.15 5.61 -20.72
CA ASP A 365 -22.14 6.98 -20.20
C ASP A 365 -23.45 7.31 -19.45
N ALA A 366 -24.61 6.87 -19.97
CA ALA A 366 -25.90 6.99 -19.30
C ALA A 366 -25.99 6.14 -18.01
N TYR A 367 -25.27 5.01 -17.94
CA TYR A 367 -25.14 4.23 -16.71
C TYR A 367 -24.30 4.94 -15.64
N LEU A 368 -23.23 5.63 -16.06
CA LEU A 368 -22.35 6.43 -15.20
C LEU A 368 -22.90 7.82 -14.86
N ALA A 369 -23.95 8.27 -15.53
CA ALA A 369 -24.52 9.59 -15.32
C ALA A 369 -25.07 9.73 -13.89
N PRO A 370 -24.86 10.88 -13.20
CA PRO A 370 -25.32 11.10 -11.82
C PRO A 370 -26.77 10.71 -11.56
N GLU A 371 -27.66 10.96 -12.53
CA GLU A 371 -29.10 10.72 -12.44
C GLU A 371 -29.43 9.23 -12.31
N ASN A 372 -28.54 8.36 -12.81
CA ASN A 372 -28.70 6.92 -12.69
C ASN A 372 -28.33 6.41 -11.30
N TRP A 373 -27.83 7.23 -10.37
CA TRP A 373 -27.39 6.78 -9.04
C TRP A 373 -28.24 7.41 -7.94
N GLY A 374 -28.74 6.58 -7.03
CA GLY A 374 -29.57 7.02 -5.91
C GLY A 374 -28.97 6.61 -4.57
N LEU A 375 -29.15 7.47 -3.56
CA LEU A 375 -28.79 7.17 -2.18
C LEU A 375 -29.69 6.04 -1.65
N ARG A 376 -29.08 5.04 -1.02
CA ARG A 376 -29.79 3.95 -0.34
C ARG A 376 -30.16 4.36 1.08
N ARG A 377 -31.39 4.81 1.27
CA ARG A 377 -31.92 5.21 2.59
C ARG A 377 -32.00 4.05 3.59
N ASP A 378 -32.18 2.83 3.11
CA ASP A 378 -31.93 1.61 3.91
C ASP A 378 -30.73 0.85 3.30
N PRO A 379 -29.51 1.09 3.78
CA PRO A 379 -28.32 0.49 3.22
C PRO A 379 -28.19 -0.99 3.62
N ASP A 380 -27.73 -1.82 2.68
CA ASP A 380 -27.42 -3.24 2.91
C ASP A 380 -26.15 -3.42 3.77
N THR A 381 -25.59 -4.62 3.85
CA THR A 381 -24.33 -4.85 4.56
C THR A 381 -23.08 -4.79 3.68
N ILE A 382 -23.22 -4.50 2.39
CA ILE A 382 -22.09 -4.49 1.46
C ILE A 382 -21.30 -3.20 1.61
N VAL A 383 -19.99 -3.33 1.82
CA VAL A 383 -19.03 -2.24 1.71
C VAL A 383 -18.08 -2.63 0.58
N HIS A 384 -18.23 -1.98 -0.58
CA HIS A 384 -17.67 -2.47 -1.84
C HIS A 384 -16.14 -2.59 -1.77
N GLY A 385 -15.65 -3.84 -1.78
CA GLY A 385 -14.23 -4.17 -1.72
C GLY A 385 -13.57 -4.05 -0.34
N ALA A 386 -14.34 -3.72 0.70
CA ALA A 386 -13.85 -3.72 2.06
C ALA A 386 -14.22 -5.03 2.77
N VAL A 387 -13.24 -5.68 3.40
CA VAL A 387 -13.45 -6.88 4.24
C VAL A 387 -12.50 -6.85 5.44
N PRO A 388 -12.81 -7.58 6.53
CA PRO A 388 -11.96 -7.63 7.71
C PRO A 388 -10.54 -8.13 7.39
N GLY A 389 -9.52 -7.44 7.90
CA GLY A 389 -8.12 -7.88 7.87
C GLY A 389 -7.47 -7.95 6.49
N HIS A 390 -7.99 -7.22 5.50
CA HIS A 390 -7.43 -7.14 4.14
C HIS A 390 -7.33 -5.67 3.71
N ALA A 391 -6.54 -5.38 2.69
CA ALA A 391 -6.54 -4.08 2.02
C ALA A 391 -7.91 -3.80 1.36
N GLN A 392 -8.25 -2.51 1.21
CA GLN A 392 -9.43 -2.08 0.47
C GLN A 392 -9.23 -2.38 -1.02
N ARG A 393 -10.17 -3.13 -1.61
CA ARG A 393 -10.15 -3.49 -3.04
C ARG A 393 -10.96 -2.48 -3.87
N VAL A 394 -10.38 -1.99 -4.95
CA VAL A 394 -11.04 -1.12 -5.92
C VAL A 394 -11.03 -1.83 -7.26
N THR A 395 -12.18 -1.92 -7.92
CA THR A 395 -12.36 -2.69 -9.16
C THR A 395 -13.21 -1.93 -10.15
N GLU A 396 -13.04 -2.18 -11.44
CA GLU A 396 -13.84 -1.55 -12.49
C GLU A 396 -15.33 -1.87 -12.38
N ARG A 397 -15.65 -3.07 -11.88
CA ARG A 397 -17.04 -3.53 -11.72
C ARG A 397 -17.73 -2.80 -10.57
N TRP A 398 -17.04 -2.61 -9.45
CA TRP A 398 -17.64 -2.03 -8.25
C TRP A 398 -17.48 -0.50 -8.21
N HIS A 399 -16.45 0.02 -8.88
CA HIS A 399 -16.03 1.42 -8.86
C HIS A 399 -15.92 2.00 -10.28
N PRO A 400 -16.98 1.93 -11.10
CA PRO A 400 -16.87 2.14 -12.55
C PRO A 400 -16.52 3.59 -12.93
N HIS A 401 -16.91 4.59 -12.12
CA HIS A 401 -16.55 6.00 -12.37
C HIS A 401 -15.05 6.28 -12.24
N LEU A 402 -14.29 5.44 -11.52
CA LEU A 402 -12.84 5.62 -11.44
C LEU A 402 -12.14 5.27 -12.76
N ARG A 403 -12.80 4.53 -13.68
CA ARG A 403 -12.25 4.16 -14.99
C ARG A 403 -10.78 3.71 -14.89
N LEU A 404 -10.51 2.69 -14.08
CA LEU A 404 -9.15 2.29 -13.67
C LEU A 404 -8.19 2.07 -14.86
N ARG A 405 -8.69 1.74 -16.05
CA ARG A 405 -7.87 1.62 -17.26
C ARG A 405 -7.18 2.92 -17.66
N SER A 406 -7.94 4.01 -17.59
CA SER A 406 -7.53 5.35 -18.00
C SER A 406 -6.88 6.10 -16.85
N SER A 407 -7.30 5.86 -15.61
CA SER A 407 -6.87 6.65 -14.45
C SER A 407 -5.68 6.07 -13.68
N LEU A 408 -5.34 4.79 -13.85
CA LEU A 408 -4.12 4.23 -13.26
C LEU A 408 -2.90 4.59 -14.13
N VAL A 409 -2.13 5.55 -13.63
CA VAL A 409 -0.91 6.04 -14.28
C VAL A 409 0.26 5.12 -13.97
N THR A 410 1.02 4.81 -15.01
CA THR A 410 2.27 4.07 -14.90
C THR A 410 3.39 4.99 -14.45
N LEU A 411 4.19 4.53 -13.50
CA LEU A 411 5.36 5.27 -13.04
C LEU A 411 6.41 5.47 -14.14
N PRO A 412 7.18 6.56 -14.11
CA PRO A 412 8.38 6.65 -14.92
C PRO A 412 9.37 5.56 -14.54
N THR A 413 10.31 5.22 -15.44
CA THR A 413 11.41 4.32 -15.12
C THR A 413 12.11 4.78 -13.84
N LEU A 414 12.32 3.84 -12.92
CA LEU A 414 13.07 4.08 -11.69
C LEU A 414 14.49 3.60 -11.88
N GLN A 415 15.45 4.41 -11.48
CA GLN A 415 16.87 4.04 -11.45
C GLN A 415 17.25 3.51 -10.06
N PRO A 416 18.32 2.72 -9.95
CA PRO A 416 18.84 2.32 -8.66
C PRO A 416 19.12 3.55 -7.78
N GLY A 417 18.57 3.54 -6.58
CA GLY A 417 18.62 4.63 -5.63
C GLY A 417 17.38 5.53 -5.60
N ASP A 418 16.47 5.42 -6.58
CA ASP A 418 15.25 6.20 -6.60
C ASP A 418 14.25 5.70 -5.54
N TYR A 419 13.61 6.65 -4.87
CA TYR A 419 12.64 6.39 -3.81
C TYR A 419 11.29 6.95 -4.21
N ILE A 420 10.32 6.08 -4.49
CA ILE A 420 8.94 6.48 -4.71
C ILE A 420 8.18 6.43 -3.39
N LEU A 421 7.38 7.46 -3.14
CA LEU A 421 6.45 7.54 -2.03
C LEU A 421 5.06 7.95 -2.52
N TRP A 422 4.03 7.37 -1.92
CA TRP A 422 2.64 7.74 -2.23
C TRP A 422 1.76 7.76 -0.99
N HIS A 423 0.75 8.61 -1.07
CA HIS A 423 -0.22 8.87 -0.02
C HIS A 423 -1.01 7.58 0.28
N PRO A 424 -1.28 7.26 1.56
CA PRO A 424 -1.83 5.97 1.98
C PRO A 424 -3.21 5.64 1.40
N ASP A 425 -4.00 6.66 1.07
CA ASP A 425 -5.34 6.48 0.48
C ASP A 425 -5.36 6.36 -1.05
N LEU A 426 -4.20 6.36 -1.73
CA LEU A 426 -4.18 6.18 -3.18
C LEU A 426 -4.45 4.74 -3.60
N PRO A 427 -5.37 4.51 -4.54
CA PRO A 427 -5.47 3.22 -5.24
C PRO A 427 -4.22 2.95 -6.06
N TYR A 428 -3.63 1.77 -5.88
CA TYR A 428 -2.49 1.31 -6.66
C TYR A 428 -2.66 -0.13 -7.13
N HIS A 429 -1.97 -0.50 -8.20
CA HIS A 429 -1.98 -1.84 -8.76
C HIS A 429 -0.55 -2.27 -9.09
N PHE A 430 -0.15 -3.44 -8.60
CA PHE A 430 1.05 -4.11 -9.07
C PHE A 430 0.71 -5.01 -10.25
N SER A 431 1.35 -4.78 -11.39
CA SER A 431 1.24 -5.66 -12.55
C SER A 431 2.24 -6.80 -12.42
N SER A 432 1.74 -8.03 -12.47
CA SER A 432 2.53 -9.24 -12.67
C SER A 432 2.80 -9.42 -14.16
N ASN A 433 3.53 -8.50 -14.81
CA ASN A 433 3.94 -8.70 -16.19
C ASN A 433 5.37 -9.26 -16.23
N PRO A 434 5.56 -10.58 -16.46
CA PRO A 434 6.87 -11.23 -16.44
C PRO A 434 7.71 -10.98 -17.71
N ARG A 435 7.46 -9.92 -18.49
CA ARG A 435 8.03 -9.80 -19.85
C ARG A 435 9.33 -9.00 -19.94
N ARG A 436 10.36 -9.76 -20.35
CA ARG A 436 11.56 -9.41 -21.12
C ARG A 436 12.29 -8.13 -20.70
N ARG A 437 13.09 -8.30 -19.64
CA ARG A 437 14.24 -7.44 -19.38
C ARG A 437 15.16 -7.43 -20.61
N ARG A 438 15.74 -6.25 -20.90
CA ARG A 438 16.83 -6.11 -21.88
C ARG A 438 18.06 -6.98 -21.54
N ASP A 439 18.17 -7.38 -20.27
CA ASP A 439 19.24 -8.22 -19.74
C ASP A 439 18.64 -9.37 -18.94
N HIS A 440 18.68 -10.58 -19.51
CA HIS A 440 18.11 -11.79 -18.91
C HIS A 440 18.85 -12.23 -17.64
N ASP A 441 20.04 -11.67 -17.37
CA ASP A 441 20.92 -12.13 -16.30
C ASP A 441 20.88 -11.26 -15.03
N ALA A 442 20.26 -10.07 -15.08
CA ALA A 442 20.22 -9.15 -13.94
C ALA A 442 19.13 -9.52 -12.92
N VAL A 443 19.33 -9.18 -11.64
CA VAL A 443 18.32 -9.27 -10.56
C VAL A 443 17.62 -7.91 -10.42
N SER A 444 16.30 -7.92 -10.26
CA SER A 444 15.45 -6.74 -9.99
C SER A 444 15.09 -6.79 -8.52
N MET A 445 15.24 -5.68 -7.83
CA MET A 445 15.04 -5.62 -6.38
C MET A 445 14.40 -4.29 -5.98
N LEU A 446 13.28 -4.41 -5.27
CA LEU A 446 12.57 -3.29 -4.66
C LEU A 446 12.34 -3.59 -3.20
N VAL A 447 12.63 -2.61 -2.36
CA VAL A 447 12.46 -2.72 -0.92
C VAL A 447 11.29 -1.87 -0.49
N TYR A 448 10.32 -2.49 0.20
CA TYR A 448 9.22 -1.76 0.82
C TYR A 448 9.76 -1.01 2.05
N VAL A 449 9.74 0.32 1.94
CA VAL A 449 10.18 1.26 2.98
C VAL A 449 9.17 2.39 3.01
N PRO A 450 8.17 2.36 3.91
CA PRO A 450 7.24 3.48 4.05
C PRO A 450 7.88 4.65 4.81
N ALA A 451 7.24 5.82 4.78
CA ALA A 451 7.59 6.93 5.66
C ALA A 451 6.55 7.03 6.80
N ALA A 452 7.01 6.80 8.03
CA ALA A 452 6.18 6.81 9.22
C ALA A 452 6.81 7.71 10.30
N PRO A 453 6.06 8.67 10.87
CA PRO A 453 6.55 9.55 11.92
C PRO A 453 6.61 8.84 13.27
N LEU A 454 7.35 9.39 14.23
CA LEU A 454 7.25 8.95 15.62
C LEU A 454 5.90 9.38 16.21
N THR A 455 5.17 8.44 16.79
CA THR A 455 3.90 8.62 17.52
C THR A 455 3.83 7.60 18.65
N GLN A 456 2.83 7.68 19.52
CA GLN A 456 2.62 6.67 20.57
C GLN A 456 2.41 5.27 19.99
N THR A 457 1.48 5.14 19.05
CA THR A 457 1.18 3.86 18.37
C THR A 457 2.40 3.31 17.64
N ASN A 458 3.15 4.19 16.98
CA ASN A 458 4.34 3.81 16.23
C ASN A 458 5.49 3.38 17.17
N ALA A 459 5.63 4.00 18.35
CA ALA A 459 6.58 3.56 19.38
C ALA A 459 6.21 2.18 19.97
N LEU A 460 4.93 1.90 20.21
CA LEU A 460 4.45 0.57 20.64
C LEU A 460 4.77 -0.52 19.60
N TYR A 461 4.65 -0.20 18.32
CA TYR A 461 5.08 -1.08 17.24
C TYR A 461 6.59 -1.30 17.25
N LEU A 462 7.39 -0.24 17.37
CA LEU A 462 8.86 -0.34 17.43
C LEU A 462 9.35 -1.25 18.56
N ALA A 463 8.70 -1.22 19.74
CA ALA A 463 9.04 -2.13 20.85
C ALA A 463 8.91 -3.61 20.45
N ARG A 464 7.83 -3.95 19.72
CA ARG A 464 7.61 -5.31 19.17
C ARG A 464 8.59 -5.61 18.03
N GLN A 465 8.82 -4.66 17.13
CA GLN A 465 9.75 -4.79 16.02
C GLN A 465 11.18 -5.05 16.48
N ARG A 466 11.67 -4.33 17.50
CA ARG A 466 13.00 -4.56 18.09
C ARG A 466 13.16 -6.00 18.54
N LYS A 467 12.16 -6.54 19.24
CA LYS A 467 12.18 -7.94 19.69
C LYS A 467 12.22 -8.90 18.51
N ALA A 468 11.42 -8.63 17.47
CA ALA A 468 11.41 -9.42 16.25
C ALA A 468 12.75 -9.37 15.52
N PHE A 469 13.31 -8.17 15.33
CA PHE A 469 14.62 -7.96 14.72
C PHE A 469 15.71 -8.73 15.45
N ARG A 470 15.85 -8.58 16.78
CA ARG A 470 16.86 -9.29 17.57
C ARG A 470 16.75 -10.81 17.46
N ARG A 471 15.54 -11.34 17.30
CA ARG A 471 15.26 -12.78 17.23
C ARG A 471 15.20 -13.33 15.80
N GLY A 472 15.34 -12.48 14.78
CA GLY A 472 15.14 -12.87 13.37
C GLY A 472 13.70 -13.27 13.03
N LEU A 473 12.71 -12.91 13.87
CA LEU A 473 11.28 -13.17 13.59
C LEU A 473 10.74 -12.13 12.60
N PRO A 474 9.68 -12.42 11.82
CA PRO A 474 9.05 -11.44 10.95
C PRO A 474 8.65 -10.13 11.62
N GLY A 475 8.43 -9.11 10.79
CA GLY A 475 7.82 -7.86 11.24
C GLY A 475 6.51 -8.14 12.02
N PRO A 476 6.19 -7.37 13.07
CA PRO A 476 5.04 -7.65 13.95
C PRO A 476 3.70 -7.85 13.22
N ASP A 477 3.49 -7.14 12.10
CA ASP A 477 2.25 -7.20 11.31
C ASP A 477 2.14 -8.45 10.41
N PHE A 478 3.21 -9.27 10.38
CA PHE A 478 3.31 -10.53 9.64
C PHE A 478 3.47 -11.74 10.57
N ASP A 479 3.36 -11.56 11.89
CA ASP A 479 3.52 -12.62 12.90
C ASP A 479 2.17 -13.20 13.39
N SER A 480 1.05 -12.75 12.83
CA SER A 480 -0.30 -12.93 13.41
C SER A 480 -0.90 -14.35 13.33
N CYS A 481 -0.24 -15.34 12.73
CA CYS A 481 -0.90 -16.61 12.40
C CYS A 481 -0.33 -17.89 13.05
N GLY A 482 0.72 -17.85 13.88
CA GLY A 482 1.31 -19.09 14.42
C GLY A 482 1.73 -20.12 13.35
N ARG A 483 1.81 -19.66 12.08
CA ARG A 483 2.12 -20.47 10.90
C ARG A 483 3.63 -20.58 10.80
N GLY A 484 4.22 -21.61 11.40
CA GLY A 484 5.58 -22.12 11.16
C GLY A 484 6.53 -21.08 10.56
N THR A 485 6.82 -20.06 11.35
CA THR A 485 7.48 -18.84 10.88
C THR A 485 8.97 -19.12 10.69
N LEU A 486 9.48 -19.02 9.46
CA LEU A 486 10.90 -19.23 9.17
C LEU A 486 11.69 -18.02 9.68
N ALA A 487 12.15 -18.11 10.93
CA ALA A 487 13.09 -17.13 11.48
C ALA A 487 14.30 -16.98 10.55
N GLU A 488 14.68 -15.74 10.27
CA GLU A 488 15.92 -15.42 9.60
C GLU A 488 17.07 -15.65 10.59
N ASP A 489 18.05 -16.47 10.18
CA ASP A 489 19.16 -16.87 11.03
C ASP A 489 19.92 -15.62 11.55
N PRO A 490 19.90 -15.36 12.87
CA PRO A 490 20.57 -14.22 13.47
C PRO A 490 22.08 -14.16 13.18
N ASP A 491 22.73 -15.29 12.90
CA ASP A 491 24.16 -15.36 12.64
C ASP A 491 24.51 -15.05 11.17
N LEU A 492 23.53 -15.14 10.25
CA LEU A 492 23.72 -14.89 8.82
C LEU A 492 23.18 -13.53 8.35
N ARG A 493 22.16 -13.01 9.01
CA ARG A 493 21.54 -11.73 8.66
C ARG A 493 22.29 -10.55 9.31
N PRO A 494 22.20 -9.34 8.74
CA PRO A 494 22.71 -8.14 9.41
C PRO A 494 22.04 -7.89 10.77
N GLY A 495 22.84 -7.42 11.74
CA GLY A 495 22.44 -7.10 13.11
C GLY A 495 22.52 -5.60 13.44
N GLU A 496 22.51 -5.28 14.74
CA GLU A 496 22.66 -3.89 15.22
C GLU A 496 24.01 -3.25 14.80
N PRO A 497 25.17 -3.95 14.84
CA PRO A 497 26.43 -3.38 14.39
C PRO A 497 26.43 -2.98 12.91
N ASP A 498 25.75 -3.75 12.05
CA ASP A 498 25.61 -3.42 10.63
C ASP A 498 24.75 -2.17 10.41
N MET A 499 23.67 -2.00 11.21
CA MET A 499 22.87 -0.78 11.17
C MET A 499 23.65 0.44 11.64
N ASP A 500 24.40 0.31 12.72
CA ASP A 500 25.24 1.37 13.27
C ASP A 500 26.32 1.78 12.26
N ALA A 501 26.98 0.82 11.62
CA ALA A 501 27.99 1.09 10.59
C ALA A 501 27.43 1.85 9.38
N VAL A 502 26.15 1.68 9.05
CA VAL A 502 25.51 2.34 7.90
C VAL A 502 24.96 3.73 8.26
N GLY A 503 24.28 3.86 9.39
CA GLY A 503 23.50 5.05 9.70
C GLY A 503 23.65 5.60 11.11
N GLY A 504 24.50 4.98 11.94
CA GLY A 504 24.81 5.40 13.30
C GLY A 504 23.59 5.49 14.22
N ALA A 505 23.70 6.36 15.22
CA ALA A 505 22.63 6.60 16.20
C ALA A 505 21.26 6.95 15.58
N PRO A 506 21.14 7.78 14.52
CA PRO A 506 19.84 8.02 13.87
C PRO A 506 19.16 6.75 13.35
N ALA A 507 19.93 5.81 12.77
CA ALA A 507 19.39 4.55 12.29
C ALA A 507 18.94 3.64 13.44
N LEU A 508 19.75 3.55 14.50
CA LEU A 508 19.40 2.78 15.69
C LEU A 508 18.12 3.33 16.36
N ARG A 509 17.97 4.65 16.45
CA ARG A 509 16.75 5.31 16.97
C ARG A 509 15.54 5.03 16.11
N ALA A 510 15.65 5.20 14.79
CA ALA A 510 14.57 4.92 13.86
C ALA A 510 14.07 3.46 13.97
N MET A 511 14.96 2.52 14.28
CA MET A 511 14.65 1.10 14.48
C MET A 511 14.17 0.76 15.90
N GLY A 512 14.18 1.72 16.84
CA GLY A 512 13.83 1.51 18.25
C GLY A 512 14.92 0.80 19.07
N LEU A 513 16.16 0.75 18.57
CA LEU A 513 17.32 0.10 19.18
C LEU A 513 18.09 1.02 20.14
N ALA A 514 17.95 2.33 19.99
CA ALA A 514 18.53 3.34 20.89
C ALA A 514 17.46 4.38 21.29
N PRO A 515 17.58 4.99 22.48
CA PRO A 515 16.69 6.07 22.90
C PRO A 515 16.82 7.29 21.99
N TRP A 516 15.70 7.97 21.80
CA TRP A 516 15.66 9.26 21.12
C TRP A 516 16.32 10.33 21.99
N GLU A 517 17.00 11.29 21.35
CA GLU A 517 17.59 12.42 22.06
C GLU A 517 16.48 13.32 22.62
N GLU A 518 16.48 13.48 23.93
CA GLU A 518 15.68 14.48 24.60
C GLU A 518 16.39 15.83 24.50
N HIS A 519 15.69 16.83 23.99
CA HIS A 519 16.18 18.20 23.99
C HIS A 519 15.42 18.99 25.05
N GLU A 520 16.11 19.91 25.74
CA GLU A 520 15.43 20.91 26.57
C GLU A 520 14.49 21.71 25.68
N ALA A 521 13.22 21.72 26.04
CA ALA A 521 12.23 22.40 25.24
C ALA A 521 12.46 23.91 25.35
N GLY A 522 12.96 24.53 24.27
CA GLY A 522 13.02 25.98 24.15
C GLY A 522 11.62 26.62 24.17
N PRO A 523 11.52 27.95 23.99
CA PRO A 523 10.23 28.64 24.01
C PRO A 523 9.31 28.31 22.83
N ASP A 524 9.80 27.61 21.79
CA ASP A 524 9.01 27.22 20.61
C ASP A 524 7.98 26.12 20.97
N PRO A 525 6.67 26.39 20.85
CA PRO A 525 5.62 25.41 21.13
C PRO A 525 5.73 24.13 20.30
N ARG A 526 6.24 24.19 19.06
CA ARG A 526 6.41 23.00 18.22
C ARG A 526 7.50 22.08 18.76
N LEU A 527 8.58 22.66 19.28
CA LEU A 527 9.65 21.89 19.91
C LEU A 527 9.20 21.30 21.25
N GLN A 528 8.36 22.01 22.01
CA GLN A 528 7.75 21.47 23.24
C GLN A 528 6.87 20.25 22.95
N ALA A 529 6.06 20.33 21.90
CA ALA A 529 5.17 19.27 21.46
C ALA A 529 5.96 18.03 20.96
N GLU A 530 6.99 18.24 20.13
CA GLU A 530 7.92 17.18 19.71
C GLU A 530 8.63 16.52 20.91
N ALA A 531 9.11 17.33 21.88
CA ALA A 531 9.76 16.82 23.08
C ALA A 531 8.83 15.95 23.95
N HIS A 532 7.53 16.26 24.00
CA HIS A 532 6.55 15.42 24.66
C HIS A 532 6.42 14.06 23.99
N VAL A 533 6.31 14.02 22.65
CA VAL A 533 6.25 12.78 21.87
C VAL A 533 7.52 11.94 22.08
N VAL A 534 8.70 12.57 22.10
CA VAL A 534 9.98 11.90 22.35
C VAL A 534 10.02 11.24 23.73
N ARG A 535 9.70 11.99 24.80
CA ARG A 535 9.68 11.44 26.17
C ARG A 535 8.73 10.25 26.28
N MET A 536 7.52 10.38 25.74
CA MET A 536 6.54 9.29 25.72
C MET A 536 7.06 8.06 24.95
N ALA A 537 7.69 8.27 23.79
CA ALA A 537 8.27 7.17 23.02
C ALA A 537 9.43 6.47 23.76
N ASN A 538 10.29 7.23 24.44
CA ASN A 538 11.38 6.68 25.24
C ASN A 538 10.83 5.84 26.41
N LEU A 539 9.80 6.29 27.12
CA LEU A 539 9.15 5.52 28.19
C LEU A 539 8.56 4.18 27.68
N ILE A 540 8.04 4.16 26.45
CA ILE A 540 7.51 2.93 25.83
C ILE A 540 8.63 2.00 25.40
N LEU A 541 9.69 2.54 24.78
CA LEU A 541 10.76 1.76 24.18
C LEU A 541 11.78 1.28 25.21
N PHE A 542 12.04 2.06 26.25
CA PHE A 542 13.08 1.83 27.25
C PHE A 542 12.51 2.10 28.65
N PRO A 543 11.50 1.30 29.08
CA PRO A 543 11.01 1.39 30.46
C PRO A 543 12.14 1.02 31.42
N GLU A 544 12.28 1.77 32.50
CA GLU A 544 13.25 1.51 33.58
C GLU A 544 13.05 0.15 34.25
#